data_AF-A0A2K3MXB6-F1
#
_entry.id   AF-A0A2K3MXB6-F1
#
_cell.length_a   1.000
_cell.length_b   1.000
_cell.length_c   1.000
_cell.angle_alpha   90.00
_cell.angle_beta   90.00
_cell.angle_gamma   90.00
#
_symmetry.space_group_name_H-M   'P 1'
#
loop_
_entity.id
_entity.type
_entity.pdbx_description
1 polymer ?
#
loop_
_entity_poly.entity_id
_entity_poly.type
_entity_poly.pdbx_seq_one_letter_code
_entity_poly.pdbx_strand_id
1 'polypeptide(L)'
;MEQQDIVPCISDDDDDNYAEELQLQQTLMDSLITSNSHSQNAPCLASSSKPVDVGLVYNTEQKRSLLPKELIDKWNDSLCESLFITVPKFYCPFKDCSAMLLDENEGGGEEEYIRESECPFCHRLFCARCHVPWHPG
;
A
#
# COMPACT_ATOMS: atom_id res chain seq x y z
N MET A 1 -52.29 -10.13 6.55
CA MET A 1 -51.12 -10.44 7.39
C MET A 1 -49.99 -10.69 6.41
N GLU A 2 -49.37 -9.64 5.87
CA GLU A 2 -48.24 -8.89 6.50
C GLU A 2 -47.06 -9.85 6.70
N GLN A 3 -45.88 -9.64 6.12
CA GLN A 3 -45.12 -8.39 6.10
C GLN A 3 -44.62 -7.96 4.72
N GLN A 4 -44.50 -6.64 4.59
CA GLN A 4 -43.76 -5.92 3.57
C GLN A 4 -42.29 -5.90 4.02
N ASP A 5 -41.39 -6.52 3.26
CA ASP A 5 -39.97 -6.18 3.38
C ASP A 5 -39.67 -5.12 2.31
N ILE A 6 -39.57 -3.90 2.81
CA ILE A 6 -39.07 -2.73 2.11
C ILE A 6 -37.64 -3.08 1.68
N VAL A 7 -37.45 -3.39 0.39
CA VAL A 7 -36.11 -3.40 -0.20
C VAL A 7 -35.59 -1.98 -0.05
N PRO A 8 -34.48 -1.75 0.68
CA PRO A 8 -33.86 -0.44 0.66
C PRO A 8 -33.49 -0.16 -0.79
N CYS A 9 -34.08 0.89 -1.37
CA CYS A 9 -33.54 1.47 -2.59
C CYS A 9 -32.13 1.90 -2.21
N ILE A 10 -31.14 1.09 -2.57
CA ILE A 10 -29.75 1.48 -2.54
C ILE A 10 -29.71 2.64 -3.54
N SER A 11 -29.59 3.84 -3.01
CA SER A 11 -29.40 5.04 -3.81
C SER A 11 -28.08 4.87 -4.55
N ASP A 12 -28.17 4.60 -5.85
CA ASP A 12 -27.05 4.59 -6.80
C ASP A 12 -26.55 6.03 -7.06
N ASP A 13 -26.21 6.75 -6.00
CA ASP A 13 -25.77 8.15 -6.03
C ASP A 13 -24.24 8.29 -5.77
N ASP A 14 -23.42 7.33 -6.23
CA ASP A 14 -21.96 7.37 -6.03
C ASP A 14 -21.12 7.15 -7.32
N ASP A 15 -21.72 7.24 -8.51
CA ASP A 15 -20.94 7.21 -9.77
C ASP A 15 -20.31 8.57 -10.11
N ASP A 16 -20.96 9.68 -9.76
CA ASP A 16 -20.50 11.03 -10.11
C ASP A 16 -19.29 11.46 -9.27
N ASN A 17 -19.19 10.98 -8.02
CA ASN A 17 -18.06 11.25 -7.12
C ASN A 17 -16.77 10.59 -7.63
N TYR A 18 -16.88 9.37 -8.19
CA TYR A 18 -15.73 8.67 -8.76
C TYR A 18 -15.21 9.35 -10.04
N ALA A 19 -16.11 9.90 -10.88
CA ALA A 19 -15.71 10.64 -12.07
C ALA A 19 -14.99 11.96 -11.72
N GLU A 20 -15.48 12.69 -10.72
CA GLU A 20 -14.84 13.91 -10.21
C GLU A 20 -13.47 13.61 -9.58
N GLU A 21 -13.35 12.51 -8.83
CA GLU A 21 -12.08 12.07 -8.24
C GLU A 21 -11.03 11.72 -9.31
N LEU A 22 -11.43 11.00 -10.37
CA LEU A 22 -10.53 10.70 -11.49
C LEU A 22 -10.10 11.96 -12.26
N GLN A 23 -11.01 12.94 -12.42
CA GLN A 23 -10.67 14.21 -13.07
C GLN A 23 -9.74 15.09 -12.24
N LEU A 24 -9.89 15.08 -10.91
CA LEU A 24 -8.95 15.71 -9.98
C LEU A 24 -7.57 15.08 -10.12
N GLN A 25 -7.49 13.75 -10.15
CA GLN A 25 -6.22 13.03 -10.32
C GLN A 25 -5.56 13.34 -11.68
N GLN A 26 -6.33 13.39 -12.78
CA GLN A 26 -5.82 13.72 -14.11
C GLN A 26 -5.28 15.16 -14.17
N THR A 27 -6.01 16.13 -13.63
CA THR A 27 -5.64 17.56 -13.65
C THR A 27 -4.33 17.82 -12.89
N LEU A 28 -4.12 17.11 -11.77
CA LEU A 28 -2.89 17.20 -10.99
C LEU A 28 -1.69 16.63 -11.76
N MET A 29 -1.88 15.54 -12.50
CA MET A 29 -0.82 14.95 -13.34
C MET A 29 -0.44 15.88 -14.51
N ASP A 30 -1.42 16.50 -15.18
CA ASP A 30 -1.16 17.38 -16.32
C ASP A 30 -0.48 18.71 -15.92
N SER A 31 -0.76 19.20 -14.72
CA SER A 31 -0.15 20.42 -14.16
C SER A 31 1.36 20.23 -13.87
N LEU A 32 1.78 19.01 -13.52
CA LEU A 32 3.19 18.67 -13.32
C LEU A 32 3.97 18.63 -14.64
N ILE A 33 3.31 18.28 -15.75
CA ILE A 33 3.94 18.22 -17.07
C ILE A 33 4.13 19.63 -17.67
N THR A 34 3.18 20.54 -17.46
CA THR A 34 3.24 21.92 -17.99
C THR A 34 4.33 22.77 -17.31
N SER A 35 4.73 22.40 -16.09
CA SER A 35 5.76 23.13 -15.32
C SER A 35 7.17 23.01 -15.90
N ASN A 36 7.40 22.15 -16.90
CA ASN A 36 8.74 21.89 -17.44
C ASN A 36 8.99 22.47 -18.85
N SER A 37 8.11 23.32 -19.39
CA SER A 37 8.30 23.89 -20.74
C SER A 37 8.03 25.39 -20.84
N HIS A 38 8.72 26.22 -20.05
CA HIS A 38 8.90 27.64 -20.40
C HIS A 38 10.33 28.11 -20.19
N SER A 39 11.15 27.92 -21.23
CA SER A 39 12.43 28.60 -21.39
C SER A 39 12.31 29.75 -22.42
N GLN A 40 12.26 30.97 -21.87
CA GLN A 40 12.84 32.24 -22.35
C GLN A 40 12.20 33.01 -23.53
N ASN A 41 11.74 34.24 -23.22
CA ASN A 41 12.23 35.51 -23.81
C ASN A 41 11.75 36.76 -22.99
N ALA A 42 12.73 37.52 -22.45
CA ALA A 42 12.86 38.85 -21.76
C ALA A 42 11.71 39.93 -21.67
N PRO A 43 11.88 41.09 -20.98
CA PRO A 43 12.72 41.52 -19.82
C PRO A 43 11.92 42.13 -18.63
N CYS A 44 12.66 42.52 -17.61
CA CYS A 44 12.35 42.86 -16.21
C CYS A 44 11.43 44.09 -15.96
N LEU A 45 10.55 44.02 -14.95
CA LEU A 45 10.16 45.17 -14.12
C LEU A 45 10.03 44.75 -12.64
N ALA A 46 10.64 45.57 -11.78
CA ALA A 46 10.86 45.32 -10.36
C ALA A 46 9.57 45.32 -9.53
N SER A 47 9.45 44.35 -8.63
CA SER A 47 8.95 44.60 -7.28
C SER A 47 9.57 43.59 -6.31
N SER A 48 10.21 44.11 -5.27
CA SER A 48 10.71 43.33 -4.15
C SER A 48 9.51 42.81 -3.36
N SER A 49 9.02 41.64 -3.74
CA SER A 49 8.23 40.79 -2.88
C SER A 49 8.80 39.41 -3.11
N LYS A 50 9.61 38.93 -2.16
CA LYS A 50 10.08 37.55 -2.19
C LYS A 50 8.82 36.69 -2.28
N PRO A 51 8.61 35.91 -3.36
CA PRO A 51 7.56 34.91 -3.32
C PRO A 51 7.94 33.97 -2.18
N VAL A 52 7.02 33.79 -1.24
CA VAL A 52 7.11 32.69 -0.29
C VAL A 52 6.94 31.46 -1.16
N ASP A 53 8.07 30.83 -1.49
CA ASP A 53 8.08 29.57 -2.19
C ASP A 53 7.37 28.57 -1.29
N VAL A 54 6.09 28.30 -1.60
CA VAL A 54 5.34 27.22 -0.95
C VAL A 54 5.72 25.86 -1.57
N GLY A 55 6.92 25.78 -2.15
CA GLY A 55 7.67 24.54 -2.31
C GLY A 55 8.13 24.00 -0.95
N LEU A 56 7.19 23.54 -0.14
CA LEU A 56 7.52 22.59 0.93
C LEU A 56 6.78 21.30 0.66
N VAL A 57 7.36 20.50 -0.24
CA VAL A 57 7.33 19.05 -0.10
C VAL A 57 7.93 18.79 1.28
N TYR A 58 7.04 18.77 2.27
CA TYR A 58 7.39 18.54 3.66
C TYR A 58 7.89 17.09 3.70
N ASN A 59 9.20 16.91 3.87
CA ASN A 59 9.78 15.59 4.06
C ASN A 59 8.95 14.85 5.11
N THR A 60 8.48 13.65 4.78
CA THR A 60 7.67 12.79 5.66
C THR A 60 8.36 12.58 7.01
N GLU A 61 9.70 12.57 6.99
CA GLU A 61 10.57 12.51 8.17
C GLU A 61 10.52 13.76 9.07
N GLN A 62 10.29 14.96 8.50
CA GLN A 62 10.14 16.19 9.28
C GLN A 62 8.78 16.32 9.97
N LYS A 63 7.74 15.60 9.49
CA LYS A 63 6.45 15.53 10.20
C LYS A 63 6.46 14.49 11.32
N ARG A 64 7.26 13.43 11.21
CA ARG A 64 7.41 12.43 12.28
C ARG A 64 7.91 13.07 13.57
N SER A 65 8.87 14.00 13.52
CA SER A 65 9.39 14.67 14.73
C SER A 65 8.40 15.65 15.39
N LEU A 66 7.31 16.03 14.72
CA LEU A 66 6.25 16.88 15.27
C LEU A 66 5.17 16.09 16.01
N LEU A 67 5.13 14.77 15.82
CA LEU A 67 4.17 13.89 16.48
C LEU A 67 4.74 13.34 17.79
N PRO A 68 3.94 13.25 18.86
CA PRO A 68 4.29 12.48 20.05
C PRO A 68 4.71 11.05 19.67
N LYS A 69 5.76 10.54 20.32
CA LYS A 69 6.31 9.22 20.06
C LYS A 69 5.25 8.10 20.10
N GLU A 70 4.33 8.17 21.06
CA GLU A 70 3.23 7.22 21.20
C GLU A 70 2.31 7.17 19.97
N LEU A 71 2.08 8.30 19.31
CA LEU A 71 1.31 8.34 18.06
C LEU A 71 2.09 7.72 16.90
N ILE A 72 3.40 7.99 16.81
CA ILE A 72 4.26 7.39 15.79
C ILE A 72 4.29 5.87 15.96
N ASP A 73 4.47 5.39 17.20
CA ASP A 73 4.51 3.97 17.52
C ASP A 73 3.18 3.31 17.13
N LYS A 74 2.04 3.90 17.54
CA LYS A 74 0.71 3.39 17.17
C LYS A 74 0.44 3.39 15.67
N TRP A 75 0.92 4.41 14.95
CA TRP A 75 0.81 4.46 13.49
C TRP A 75 1.67 3.39 12.84
N ASN A 76 2.90 3.18 13.31
CA ASN A 76 3.76 2.12 12.81
C ASN A 76 3.17 0.73 13.08
N ASP A 77 2.63 0.50 14.28
CA ASP A 77 1.98 -0.77 14.62
C ASP A 77 0.78 -1.04 13.70
N SER A 78 -0.09 -0.03 13.51
CA SER A 78 -1.25 -0.14 12.62
C SER A 78 -0.85 -0.35 11.16
N LEU A 79 0.25 0.26 10.70
CA LEU A 79 0.79 0.05 9.36
C LEU A 79 1.32 -1.37 9.21
N CYS A 80 2.11 -1.87 10.17
CA CYS A 80 2.59 -3.25 10.18
C CYS A 80 1.41 -4.24 10.14
N GLU A 81 0.42 -4.09 11.00
CA GLU A 81 -0.77 -4.94 11.00
C GLU A 81 -1.50 -4.93 9.65
N SER A 82 -1.69 -3.74 9.05
CA SER A 82 -2.36 -3.60 7.75
C SER A 82 -1.62 -4.31 6.60
N LEU A 83 -0.28 -4.29 6.62
CA LEU A 83 0.55 -4.93 5.60
C LEU A 83 0.50 -6.46 5.69
N PHE A 84 0.31 -7.02 6.88
CA PHE A 84 0.27 -8.47 7.10
C PHE A 84 -1.13 -9.08 7.09
N ILE A 85 -2.19 -8.26 7.03
CA ILE A 85 -3.58 -8.75 6.94
C ILE A 85 -3.83 -9.43 5.59
N THR A 86 -3.21 -8.96 4.51
CA THR A 86 -3.48 -9.43 3.15
C THR A 86 -2.59 -10.59 2.71
N VAL A 87 -1.52 -10.90 3.44
CA VAL A 87 -0.60 -11.98 3.08
C VAL A 87 -1.17 -13.32 3.53
N PRO A 88 -1.29 -14.33 2.65
CA PRO A 88 -1.76 -15.65 3.05
C PRO A 88 -0.86 -16.25 4.13
N LYS A 89 -1.47 -16.98 5.06
CA LYS A 89 -0.79 -17.57 6.22
C LYS A 89 -0.87 -19.08 6.15
N PHE A 90 0.23 -19.74 6.49
CA PHE A 90 0.26 -21.20 6.66
C PHE A 90 1.03 -21.58 7.93
N TYR A 91 1.06 -22.86 8.24
CA TYR A 91 1.77 -23.38 9.41
C TYR A 91 2.89 -24.32 8.99
N CYS A 92 3.97 -24.29 9.77
CA CYS A 92 5.06 -25.24 9.64
C CYS A 92 4.52 -26.68 9.66
N PRO A 93 4.88 -27.53 8.68
CA PRO A 93 4.30 -28.88 8.55
C PRO A 93 4.77 -29.86 9.65
N PHE A 94 5.78 -29.48 10.42
CA PHE A 94 6.29 -30.28 11.51
C PHE A 94 5.46 -30.04 12.77
N LYS A 95 4.77 -31.08 13.26
CA LYS A 95 3.82 -31.00 14.39
C LYS A 95 4.43 -30.51 15.71
N ASP A 96 5.72 -30.76 15.90
CA ASP A 96 6.49 -30.30 17.06
C ASP A 96 6.95 -28.85 16.94
N CYS A 97 6.75 -28.22 15.77
CA CYS A 97 7.03 -26.80 15.53
C CYS A 97 5.73 -26.01 15.35
N SER A 98 4.94 -26.34 14.32
CA SER A 98 3.66 -25.68 13.98
C SER A 98 3.68 -24.14 14.02
N ALA A 99 4.85 -23.52 13.79
CA ALA A 99 4.99 -22.08 13.74
C ALA A 99 4.20 -21.49 12.56
N MET A 100 3.60 -20.31 12.74
CA MET A 100 2.89 -19.58 11.69
C MET A 100 3.90 -18.91 10.75
N LEU A 101 3.67 -19.03 9.45
CA LEU A 101 4.51 -18.49 8.38
C LEU A 101 3.63 -17.71 7.38
N LEU A 102 4.24 -16.75 6.68
CA LEU A 102 3.61 -15.97 5.62
C LEU A 102 3.95 -16.60 4.27
N ASP A 103 2.97 -16.71 3.37
CA ASP A 103 3.16 -17.15 2.00
C ASP A 103 3.39 -15.94 1.09
N GLU A 104 4.64 -15.73 0.70
CA GLU A 104 5.06 -14.61 -0.15
C GLU A 104 4.86 -14.90 -1.66
N ASN A 105 4.26 -16.04 -2.02
CA ASN A 105 4.22 -16.51 -3.41
C ASN A 105 3.10 -15.91 -4.30
N GLU A 106 2.22 -15.07 -3.78
CA GLU A 106 1.01 -14.71 -4.51
C GLU A 106 1.23 -13.89 -5.81
N GLY A 107 2.48 -13.55 -6.15
CA GLY A 107 2.85 -12.74 -7.33
C GLY A 107 3.85 -13.36 -8.33
N GLY A 108 4.28 -14.61 -8.15
CA GLY A 108 5.25 -15.26 -9.05
C GLY A 108 4.57 -16.04 -10.18
N GLY A 109 4.99 -15.83 -11.44
CA GLY A 109 4.54 -16.66 -12.56
C GLY A 109 4.86 -18.15 -12.35
N GLU A 110 4.13 -19.04 -13.04
CA GLU A 110 4.15 -20.51 -12.85
C GLU A 110 5.56 -21.15 -12.93
N GLU A 111 6.51 -20.47 -13.55
CA GLU A 111 7.83 -20.99 -13.91
C GLU A 111 8.94 -20.65 -12.90
N GLU A 112 8.73 -19.72 -11.97
CA GLU A 112 9.79 -19.22 -11.07
C GLU A 112 9.50 -19.45 -9.59
N TYR A 113 8.84 -20.56 -9.26
CA TYR A 113 8.52 -20.87 -7.87
C TYR A 113 9.66 -21.61 -7.14
N ILE A 114 10.24 -20.96 -6.14
CA ILE A 114 11.12 -21.62 -5.16
C ILE A 114 10.27 -22.62 -4.37
N ARG A 115 10.41 -23.91 -4.69
CA ARG A 115 9.70 -24.98 -3.98
C ARG A 115 10.32 -25.30 -2.63
N GLU A 116 11.63 -25.20 -2.52
CA GLU A 116 12.38 -25.56 -1.31
C GLU A 116 12.48 -24.35 -0.37
N SER A 117 12.00 -24.50 0.85
CA SER A 117 12.11 -23.44 1.86
C SER A 117 12.43 -24.02 3.23
N GLU A 118 13.08 -23.21 4.06
CA GLU A 118 13.47 -23.57 5.42
C GLU A 118 12.59 -22.84 6.44
N CYS A 119 12.10 -23.55 7.45
CA CYS A 119 11.35 -22.91 8.53
C CYS A 119 12.31 -22.09 9.43
N PRO A 120 12.06 -20.79 9.66
CA PRO A 120 12.95 -19.94 10.48
C PRO A 120 12.93 -20.29 11.98
N PHE A 121 12.01 -21.15 12.42
CA PHE A 121 11.87 -21.56 13.83
C PHE A 121 12.52 -22.91 14.14
N CYS A 122 12.42 -23.88 13.21
CA CYS A 122 12.94 -25.24 13.43
C CYS A 122 14.02 -25.66 12.42
N HIS A 123 14.32 -24.82 11.44
CA HIS A 123 15.37 -25.02 10.43
C HIS A 123 15.21 -26.28 9.58
N ARG A 124 13.99 -26.82 9.51
CA ARG A 124 13.67 -27.98 8.68
C ARG A 124 13.13 -27.54 7.34
N LEU A 125 13.55 -28.25 6.30
CA LEU A 125 13.13 -28.02 4.93
C LEU A 125 11.71 -28.50 4.68
N PHE A 126 10.95 -27.71 3.92
CA PHE A 126 9.58 -27.99 3.52
C PHE A 126 9.34 -27.53 2.08
N CYS A 127 8.28 -28.06 1.47
CA CYS A 127 7.81 -27.59 0.16
C CYS A 127 6.91 -26.38 0.36
N ALA A 128 7.35 -25.20 -0.09
CA ALA A 128 6.58 -23.96 0.00
C ALA A 128 5.24 -24.04 -0.76
N ARG A 129 5.15 -24.88 -1.79
CA ARG A 129 3.91 -25.04 -2.59
C ARG A 129 2.87 -25.91 -1.91
N CYS A 130 3.36 -27.03 -1.36
CA CYS A 130 2.51 -28.10 -0.86
C CYS A 130 2.27 -27.99 0.64
N HIS A 131 3.05 -27.15 1.33
CA HIS A 131 3.03 -27.00 2.79
C HIS A 131 3.23 -28.35 3.52
N VAL A 132 4.15 -29.17 3.03
CA VAL A 132 4.53 -30.48 3.59
C VAL A 132 6.04 -30.59 3.76
N PRO A 133 6.58 -31.56 4.52
CA PRO A 133 8.02 -31.81 4.55
C PRO A 133 8.59 -31.98 3.15
N TRP A 134 9.84 -31.57 2.96
CA TRP A 134 10.46 -31.50 1.64
C TRP A 134 10.37 -32.80 0.83
N HIS A 135 10.15 -32.67 -0.49
CA HIS A 135 10.08 -33.77 -1.45
C HIS A 135 10.70 -33.34 -2.80
N PRO A 136 11.20 -34.28 -3.63
CA PRO A 136 11.90 -33.96 -4.89
C PRO A 136 10.99 -33.52 -6.06
N GLY A 137 9.76 -33.05 -5.78
CA GLY A 137 8.76 -32.67 -6.78
C GLY A 137 7.61 -33.64 -6.92
#